data_AF-A0A7R9ZCM7-F1
#
_entry.id   AF-A0A7R9ZCM7-F1
#
_cell.length_a   1.000
_cell.length_b   1.000
_cell.length_c   1.000
_cell.angle_alpha   90.00
_cell.angle_beta   90.00
_cell.angle_gamma   90.00
#
_symmetry.space_group_name_H-M   'P 1'
#
loop_
_entity.id
_entity.type
_entity.pdbx_description
1 polymer ?
#
loop_
_entity_poly.entity_id
_entity_poly.type
_entity_poly.pdbx_seq_one_letter_code
_entity_poly.pdbx_strand_id
1 'polypeptide(L)'
;DVVASASASASASGASSSDPPPPPSDPPPLWFWRGDDRSSWYPYDDSDVAALEAALKTGDDVAVLSRGGATYVVDLTTAPMVQRNLDTGFRRDVRRGWPEEGDDEEEEDEGV
;
A
#
# COMPACT_ATOMS: atom_id res chain seq x y z
N ASP A 1 3.20 -7.13 68.55
CA ASP A 1 3.34 -6.05 67.56
C ASP A 1 4.08 -6.53 66.34
N VAL A 2 3.41 -6.81 65.21
CA VAL A 2 2.86 -5.84 64.22
C VAL A 2 3.97 -4.89 63.78
N VAL A 3 4.41 -4.79 62.52
CA VAL A 3 3.79 -5.04 61.22
C VAL A 3 4.87 -5.39 60.19
N ALA A 4 4.46 -6.11 59.14
CA ALA A 4 5.25 -6.34 57.92
C ALA A 4 5.70 -5.01 57.29
N SER A 5 6.93 -4.95 56.77
CA SER A 5 7.37 -3.88 55.89
C SER A 5 7.78 -4.50 54.55
N ALA A 6 6.83 -4.48 53.62
CA ALA A 6 7.14 -4.63 52.21
C ALA A 6 7.73 -3.31 51.70
N SER A 7 8.76 -3.40 50.87
CA SER A 7 9.14 -2.30 49.97
C SER A 7 9.54 -2.92 48.65
N ALA A 8 8.57 -2.93 47.72
CA ALA A 8 8.86 -3.01 46.30
C ALA A 8 9.65 -1.76 45.92
N SER A 9 10.77 -1.93 45.22
CA SER A 9 11.44 -0.84 44.54
C SER A 9 11.43 -1.14 43.06
N ALA A 10 10.39 -0.64 42.40
CA ALA A 10 10.41 -0.43 40.96
C ALA A 10 11.51 0.61 40.67
N SER A 11 12.50 0.24 39.87
CA SER A 11 13.42 1.20 39.27
C SER A 11 13.03 1.34 37.80
N ALA A 12 12.13 2.29 37.55
CA ALA A 12 12.00 2.90 36.23
C ALA A 12 13.23 3.78 35.99
N SER A 13 13.89 3.64 34.83
CA SER A 13 14.82 4.64 34.28
C SER A 13 15.10 4.32 32.81
N GLY A 14 14.55 5.14 31.91
CA GLY A 14 14.81 5.04 30.48
C GLY A 14 13.85 5.89 29.67
N ALA A 15 14.04 7.20 29.73
CA ALA A 15 13.23 8.18 29.03
C ALA A 15 13.38 8.09 27.50
N SER A 16 12.31 8.53 26.83
CA SER A 16 12.32 9.28 25.58
C SER A 16 12.74 8.53 24.30
N SER A 17 11.73 8.08 23.57
CA SER A 17 11.66 8.41 22.15
C SER A 17 10.33 9.11 21.95
N SER A 18 10.33 10.44 22.15
CA SER A 18 9.38 11.31 21.44
C SER A 18 9.72 11.23 19.96
N ASP A 19 9.39 10.11 19.32
CA ASP A 19 9.10 10.17 17.89
C ASP A 19 7.66 10.73 17.82
N PRO A 20 7.41 11.87 17.17
CA PRO A 20 6.03 12.21 16.84
C PRO A 20 5.42 11.00 16.13
N PRO A 21 4.12 10.69 16.31
CA PRO A 21 3.51 9.69 15.44
C PRO A 21 3.89 10.09 14.00
N PRO A 22 4.42 9.18 13.16
CA PRO A 22 4.64 9.52 11.77
C PRO A 22 3.33 10.12 11.25
N PRO A 23 3.38 11.16 10.38
CA PRO A 23 2.16 11.62 9.73
C PRO A 23 1.39 10.39 9.21
N PRO A 24 0.03 10.40 9.23
CA PRO A 24 -0.75 9.25 8.78
C PRO A 24 -0.14 8.80 7.46
N SER A 25 0.55 7.67 7.51
CA SER A 25 1.40 7.26 6.42
C SER A 25 0.41 6.67 5.44
N ASP A 26 -0.07 7.52 4.52
CA ASP A 26 -1.05 7.14 3.49
C ASP A 26 -0.71 5.73 3.04
N PRO A 27 -1.68 4.79 3.10
CA PRO A 27 -1.35 3.42 2.85
C PRO A 27 -0.78 3.27 1.44
N PRO A 28 0.15 2.33 1.22
CA PRO A 28 0.84 2.24 -0.04
C PRO A 28 -0.18 2.06 -1.17
N PRO A 29 -0.05 2.81 -2.26
CA PRO A 29 -0.99 2.75 -3.37
C PRO A 29 -0.98 1.37 -4.00
N LEU A 30 -2.15 0.90 -4.39
CA LEU A 30 -2.34 -0.38 -5.06
C LEU A 30 -2.58 -0.16 -6.54
N TRP A 31 -2.05 -1.07 -7.35
CA TRP A 31 -2.26 -1.06 -8.79
C TRP A 31 -3.07 -2.27 -9.19
N PHE A 32 -3.95 -2.08 -10.16
CA PHE A 32 -4.78 -3.15 -10.69
C PHE A 32 -4.77 -3.16 -12.20
N TRP A 33 -4.82 -4.35 -12.77
CA TRP A 33 -5.00 -4.57 -14.19
C TRP A 33 -6.32 -5.29 -14.46
N ARG A 34 -6.94 -4.96 -15.58
CA ARG A 34 -8.21 -5.56 -15.97
C ARG A 34 -7.99 -6.93 -16.60
N GLY A 35 -8.62 -7.94 -16.02
CA GLY A 35 -8.63 -9.32 -16.52
C GLY A 35 -9.26 -9.47 -17.90
N ASP A 36 -9.05 -10.65 -18.50
CA ASP A 36 -9.60 -10.98 -19.82
C ASP A 36 -11.13 -10.87 -19.87
N ASP A 37 -11.79 -11.28 -18.79
CA ASP A 37 -13.25 -11.20 -18.63
C ASP A 37 -13.78 -9.76 -18.55
N ARG A 38 -12.89 -8.76 -18.43
CA ARG A 38 -13.19 -7.32 -18.27
C ARG A 38 -14.06 -6.95 -17.06
N SER A 39 -14.64 -7.91 -16.35
CA SER A 39 -15.38 -7.66 -15.10
C SER A 39 -14.44 -7.44 -13.92
N SER A 40 -13.29 -8.14 -13.93
CA SER A 40 -12.44 -8.32 -12.76
C SER A 40 -11.15 -7.51 -12.86
N TRP A 41 -10.81 -6.85 -11.77
CA TRP A 41 -9.55 -6.14 -11.58
C TRP A 41 -8.66 -6.98 -10.67
N TYR A 42 -7.47 -7.29 -11.16
CA TYR A 42 -6.49 -8.08 -10.43
C TYR A 42 -5.39 -7.17 -9.92
N PRO A 43 -4.98 -7.30 -8.65
CA PRO A 43 -3.88 -6.52 -8.14
C PRO A 43 -2.57 -6.91 -8.85
N TYR A 44 -1.69 -5.94 -9.04
CA TYR A 44 -0.29 -6.19 -9.32
C TYR A 44 0.43 -6.66 -8.06
N ASP A 45 1.51 -7.41 -8.25
CA ASP A 45 2.40 -7.81 -7.16
C ASP A 45 3.21 -6.60 -6.64
N ASP A 46 3.68 -6.63 -5.39
CA ASP A 46 4.37 -5.50 -4.75
C ASP A 46 5.56 -4.96 -5.55
N SER A 47 6.30 -5.85 -6.24
CA SER A 47 7.43 -5.47 -7.09
C SER A 47 6.99 -4.66 -8.31
N ASP A 48 5.89 -5.05 -8.95
CA ASP A 48 5.32 -4.34 -10.10
C ASP A 48 4.71 -3.01 -9.67
N VAL A 49 4.03 -2.99 -8.52
CA VAL A 49 3.50 -1.77 -7.88
C VAL A 49 4.61 -0.76 -7.62
N ALA A 50 5.72 -1.20 -7.02
CA ALA A 50 6.86 -0.32 -6.75
C ALA A 50 7.46 0.27 -8.03
N ALA A 51 7.56 -0.52 -9.10
CA ALA A 51 8.06 -0.05 -10.39
C ALA A 51 7.12 0.97 -11.04
N LEU A 52 5.80 0.71 -11.02
CA LEU A 52 4.78 1.61 -11.54
C LEU A 52 4.74 2.93 -10.77
N GLU A 53 4.78 2.87 -9.44
CA GLU A 53 4.84 4.06 -8.58
C GLU A 53 6.12 4.86 -8.79
N ALA A 54 7.27 4.20 -8.92
CA ALA A 54 8.53 4.88 -9.16
C ALA A 54 8.51 5.63 -10.49
N ALA A 55 8.03 4.98 -11.57
CA ALA A 55 7.86 5.62 -12.88
C ALA A 55 6.88 6.80 -12.82
N LEU A 56 5.75 6.64 -12.15
CA LEU A 56 4.78 7.72 -12.01
C LEU A 56 5.34 8.91 -11.21
N LYS A 57 6.08 8.67 -10.12
CA LYS A 57 6.68 9.71 -9.27
C LYS A 57 7.83 10.44 -9.94
N THR A 58 8.57 9.76 -10.80
CA THR A 58 9.66 10.35 -11.59
C THR A 58 9.16 11.13 -12.79
N GLY A 59 7.89 10.94 -13.17
CA GLY A 59 7.26 11.58 -14.33
C GLY A 59 7.57 10.85 -15.64
N ASP A 60 7.90 9.56 -15.58
CA ASP A 60 8.05 8.71 -16.75
C ASP A 60 6.68 8.49 -17.42
N ASP A 61 6.68 8.54 -18.75
CA ASP A 61 5.49 8.30 -19.57
C ASP A 61 5.07 6.82 -19.56
N VAL A 62 6.04 5.91 -19.36
CA VAL A 62 5.83 4.47 -19.44
C VAL A 62 6.61 3.71 -18.37
N ALA A 63 6.01 2.63 -17.86
CA ALA A 63 6.69 1.66 -17.00
C ALA A 63 6.86 0.32 -17.72
N VAL A 64 8.04 -0.31 -17.60
CA VAL A 64 8.31 -1.61 -18.21
C VAL A 64 8.34 -2.68 -17.12
N LEU A 65 7.48 -3.69 -17.26
CA LEU A 65 7.35 -4.82 -16.35
C LEU A 65 7.75 -6.11 -17.07
N SER A 66 8.50 -6.98 -16.39
CA SER A 66 8.93 -8.28 -16.92
C SER A 66 8.35 -9.39 -16.07
N ARG A 67 7.37 -10.13 -16.61
CA ARG A 67 6.66 -11.17 -15.86
C ARG A 67 6.51 -12.44 -16.67
N GLY A 68 6.92 -13.57 -16.09
CA GLY A 68 6.77 -14.90 -16.72
C GLY A 68 7.46 -15.03 -18.08
N GLY A 69 8.53 -14.26 -18.32
CA GLY A 69 9.25 -14.25 -19.59
C GLY A 69 8.64 -13.36 -20.68
N ALA A 70 7.52 -12.68 -20.41
CA ALA A 70 6.93 -11.68 -21.30
C ALA A 70 7.22 -10.26 -20.82
N THR A 71 7.32 -9.33 -21.76
CA THR A 71 7.55 -7.91 -21.46
C THR A 71 6.26 -7.12 -21.64
N TYR A 72 5.91 -6.36 -20.62
CA TYR A 72 4.72 -5.52 -20.59
C TYR A 72 5.15 -4.05 -20.46
N VAL A 73 4.54 -3.19 -21.25
CA VAL A 73 4.72 -1.73 -21.16
C VAL A 73 3.41 -1.13 -20.70
N VAL A 74 3.42 -0.44 -19.57
CA VAL A 74 2.28 0.28 -19.04
C VAL A 74 2.43 1.74 -19.40
N ASP A 75 1.46 2.26 -20.14
CA ASP A 75 1.35 3.68 -20.48
C ASP A 75 0.71 4.43 -19.31
N LEU A 76 1.48 5.34 -18.71
CA LEU A 76 1.11 6.16 -17.55
C LEU A 76 0.66 7.57 -17.96
N THR A 77 0.74 7.93 -19.24
CA THR A 77 0.44 9.28 -19.75
C THR A 77 -1.06 9.58 -19.77
N THR A 78 -1.89 8.54 -19.90
CA THR A 78 -3.34 8.66 -20.01
C THR A 78 -4.05 8.05 -18.81
N ALA A 79 -5.18 8.62 -18.41
CA ALA A 79 -6.14 8.01 -17.50
C ALA A 79 -7.43 7.65 -18.29
N PRO A 80 -7.81 6.36 -18.41
CA PRO A 80 -7.20 5.18 -17.80
C PRO A 80 -5.85 4.81 -18.40
N MET A 81 -4.97 4.26 -17.57
CA MET A 81 -3.66 3.76 -17.97
C MET A 81 -3.82 2.44 -18.71
N VAL A 82 -2.87 2.07 -19.57
CA VAL A 82 -3.00 0.86 -20.40
C VAL A 82 -1.71 0.05 -20.38
N GLN A 83 -1.82 -1.20 -19.93
CA GLN A 83 -0.77 -2.18 -20.12
C GLN A 83 -0.84 -2.74 -21.54
N ARG A 84 0.30 -2.87 -22.21
CA ARG A 84 0.47 -3.56 -23.48
C ARG A 84 1.53 -4.65 -23.35
N ASN A 85 1.15 -5.90 -23.62
CA ASN A 85 2.10 -6.99 -23.78
C ASN A 85 2.83 -6.83 -25.12
N LEU A 86 4.16 -6.78 -25.13
CA LEU A 86 4.95 -6.56 -26.34
C LEU A 86 5.05 -7.80 -27.23
N ASP A 87 4.97 -8.98 -26.65
CA ASP A 87 5.04 -10.26 -27.37
C ASP A 87 3.78 -10.53 -28.20
N THR A 88 2.61 -10.19 -27.66
CA THR A 88 1.30 -10.49 -28.27
C THR A 88 0.55 -9.25 -28.76
N GLY A 89 0.96 -8.06 -28.32
CA GLY A 89 0.26 -6.79 -28.58
C GLY A 89 -1.03 -6.60 -27.76
N PHE A 90 -1.39 -7.55 -26.90
CA PHE A 90 -2.63 -7.48 -26.12
C PHE A 90 -2.60 -6.31 -25.13
N ARG A 91 -3.73 -5.62 -24.99
CA ARG A 91 -3.87 -4.44 -24.13
C ARG A 91 -4.85 -4.68 -22.99
N ARG A 92 -4.52 -4.17 -21.80
CA ARG A 92 -5.36 -4.26 -20.60
C ARG A 92 -5.44 -2.90 -19.93
N ASP A 93 -6.63 -2.53 -19.47
CA ASP A 93 -6.81 -1.32 -18.69
C ASP A 93 -6.07 -1.48 -17.35
N VAL A 94 -5.47 -0.40 -16.89
CA VAL A 94 -4.75 -0.30 -15.63
C VAL A 94 -5.32 0.87 -14.83
N ARG A 95 -5.45 0.66 -13.53
CA ARG A 95 -5.85 1.70 -12.58
C ARG A 95 -4.98 1.66 -11.34
N ARG A 96 -4.73 2.84 -10.82
CA ARG A 96 -4.17 3.06 -9.49
C ARG A 96 -5.33 3.26 -8.51
N GLY A 97 -5.25 2.64 -7.35
CA GLY A 97 -6.19 2.79 -6.25
C GLY A 97 -5.44 2.85 -4.93
N TRP A 98 -6.19 2.88 -3.85
CA TRP A 98 -5.69 2.86 -2.48
C TRP A 98 -6.39 1.69 -1.79
N PRO A 99 -5.73 0.99 -0.85
CA PRO A 99 -6.48 0.12 0.04
C PRO A 99 -7.48 1.03 0.75
N GLU A 100 -8.77 0.73 0.66
CA GLU A 100 -9.76 1.46 1.44
C GLU A 100 -9.38 1.24 2.91
N GLU A 101 -8.92 2.31 3.54
CA GLU A 101 -8.76 2.40 4.98
C GLU A 101 -10.16 2.11 5.52
N GLY A 102 -10.35 0.92 6.08
CA GLY A 102 -11.64 0.53 6.62
C GLY A 102 -12.03 1.61 7.61
N ASP A 103 -13.18 2.25 7.38
CA ASP A 103 -13.83 3.11 8.34
C ASP A 103 -13.61 2.52 9.74
N ASP A 104 -12.83 3.21 10.57
CA ASP A 104 -12.81 2.99 12.01
C ASP A 104 -14.27 3.08 12.46
N GLU A 105 -14.92 1.92 12.63
CA GLU A 105 -16.15 1.82 13.40
C GLU A 105 -15.76 2.24 14.83
N GLU A 106 -15.89 3.55 15.10
CA GLU A 106 -16.01 4.11 16.43
C GLU A 106 -17.21 3.42 17.09
N GLU A 107 -16.97 2.26 17.72
CA GLU A 107 -17.90 1.72 18.71
C GLU A 107 -17.85 2.66 19.92
N GLU A 108 -18.76 3.63 19.89
CA GLU A 108 -19.25 4.37 21.04
C GLU A 108 -19.79 3.37 22.07
N ASP A 109 -18.94 2.83 22.96
CA ASP A 109 -19.41 2.16 24.18
C ASP A 109 -19.87 3.23 25.17
N GLU A 110 -21.11 3.69 24.93
CA GLU A 110 -21.89 4.48 25.86
C GLU A 110 -22.01 3.73 27.19
N GLY A 111 -21.64 4.43 28.27
CA GLY A 111 -21.52 3.86 29.59
C GLY A 111 -22.79 3.29 30.21
N VAL A 112 -22.56 2.53 31.29
CA VAL A 112 -23.51 2.27 32.37
C VAL A 112 -22.83 2.40 33.72
#